data_AF-A0A5B0QZY7-F1
#
_entry.id   AF-A0A5B0QZY7-F1
#
_cell.length_a   1.000
_cell.length_b   1.000
_cell.length_c   1.000
_cell.angle_alpha   90.00
_cell.angle_beta   90.00
_cell.angle_gamma   90.00
#
_symmetry.space_group_name_H-M   'P 1'
#
loop_
_entity.id
_entity.type
_entity.pdbx_description
1 polymer ?
#
loop_
_entity_poly.entity_id
_entity_poly.type
_entity_poly.pdbx_seq_one_letter_code
_entity_poly.pdbx_strand_id
1 'polypeptide(L)'
;MSAGQTATETGEPTSSEELTLLLLSDSSLPVGGFVSSSGLESFTNHGYLAHCKTDLARSHALVTFTFSNAQSYANLCAAFFYHIHALITDTLSSKSDQHLPNQPHTSVEEEEEREEERLQRIAEVVHKLNQLFDSMCLSPVNRRNSYAQGAAFLLLYSKSFGPSPGTTTALERLKSRLIDSLKREIRRGNWSIHYPISFAFVTGLLQLSFDRAIHLHIFLHIRSILSAAVRLNIIGPYLSQKIMFTHMKSMLETINEEIKTKRLARSDLIECGLDPGEYDSEETQKVEDGPATSWPFGEIIQTRHDSCHVRLFNS
;
A
#
# COMPACT_ATOMS: atom_id res chain seq x y z
N MET A 1 -15.85 41.11 -18.66
CA MET A 1 -14.92 40.60 -17.62
C MET A 1 -15.67 39.55 -16.83
N SER A 2 -15.62 38.30 -17.29
CA SER A 2 -16.24 37.14 -16.64
C SER A 2 -15.09 36.31 -16.07
N ALA A 3 -14.99 36.24 -14.75
CA ALA A 3 -14.03 35.38 -14.07
C ALA A 3 -14.72 34.03 -13.83
N GLY A 4 -14.33 33.01 -14.59
CA GLY A 4 -14.68 31.62 -14.33
C GLY A 4 -13.90 31.14 -13.12
N GLN A 5 -14.62 30.82 -12.03
CA GLN A 5 -14.09 30.00 -10.95
C GLN A 5 -14.11 28.54 -11.40
N THR A 6 -12.92 27.99 -11.62
CA THR A 6 -12.68 26.56 -11.71
C THR A 6 -12.94 25.94 -10.33
N ALA A 7 -14.09 25.31 -10.16
CA ALA A 7 -14.37 24.48 -8.99
C ALA A 7 -13.49 23.23 -9.07
N THR A 8 -12.59 23.09 -8.11
CA THR A 8 -11.90 21.82 -7.81
C THR A 8 -12.94 20.84 -7.30
N GLU A 9 -13.29 19.85 -8.13
CA GLU A 9 -14.14 18.71 -7.75
C GLU A 9 -13.40 17.81 -6.76
N THR A 10 -13.41 18.16 -5.47
CA THR A 10 -13.19 17.19 -4.40
C THR A 10 -14.57 16.61 -4.04
N GLY A 11 -14.96 15.52 -4.69
CA GLY A 11 -16.24 14.85 -4.44
C GLY A 11 -16.38 14.46 -2.97
N GLU A 12 -17.54 14.75 -2.38
CA GLU A 12 -17.85 14.32 -1.01
C GLU A 12 -17.74 12.79 -0.90
N PRO A 13 -17.15 12.26 0.19
CA PRO A 13 -16.97 10.84 0.35
C PRO A 13 -18.34 10.15 0.41
N THR A 14 -18.51 9.09 -0.37
CA THR A 14 -19.73 8.27 -0.24
C THR A 14 -19.74 7.63 1.14
N SER A 15 -20.89 7.61 1.83
CA SER A 15 -21.02 7.03 3.18
C SER A 15 -20.46 5.59 3.29
N SER A 16 -20.51 4.82 2.20
CA SER A 16 -19.93 3.47 2.10
C SER A 16 -18.39 3.47 2.11
N GLU A 17 -17.77 4.44 1.44
CA GLU A 17 -16.31 4.57 1.39
C GLU A 17 -15.75 4.97 2.76
N GLU A 18 -16.43 5.88 3.47
CA GLU A 18 -16.06 6.25 4.84
C GLU A 18 -16.10 5.06 5.80
N LEU A 19 -17.17 4.26 5.74
CA LEU A 19 -17.29 3.05 6.56
C LEU A 19 -16.14 2.07 6.27
N THR A 20 -15.77 1.93 5.00
CA THR A 20 -14.67 1.05 4.60
C THR A 20 -13.34 1.52 5.18
N LEU A 21 -13.06 2.82 5.16
CA LEU A 21 -11.85 3.37 5.78
C LEU A 21 -11.84 3.17 7.29
N LEU A 22 -12.96 3.41 7.97
CA LEU A 22 -13.08 3.18 9.41
C LEU A 22 -12.80 1.72 9.74
N LEU A 23 -13.37 0.79 8.96
CA LEU A 23 -13.16 -0.65 9.15
C LEU A 23 -11.69 -1.02 8.94
N LEU A 24 -11.08 -0.62 7.82
CA LEU A 24 -9.67 -0.88 7.54
C LEU A 24 -8.73 -0.20 8.55
N SER A 25 -9.17 0.87 9.21
CA SER A 25 -8.40 1.57 10.23
C SER A 25 -8.34 0.86 11.58
N ASP A 26 -9.22 -0.13 11.80
CA ASP A 26 -9.31 -0.84 13.07
C ASP A 26 -8.00 -1.59 13.40
N SER A 27 -7.55 -1.43 14.63
CA SER A 27 -6.48 -2.22 15.24
C SER A 27 -6.74 -3.74 15.25
N SER A 28 -8.00 -4.18 15.24
CA SER A 28 -8.35 -5.60 15.32
C SER A 28 -8.16 -6.35 14.00
N LEU A 29 -7.80 -5.65 12.89
CA LEU A 29 -7.58 -6.29 11.61
C LEU A 29 -6.52 -7.40 11.72
N PRO A 30 -6.82 -8.62 11.26
CA PRO A 30 -5.94 -9.78 11.39
C PRO A 30 -4.82 -9.78 10.34
N VAL A 31 -4.16 -8.63 10.17
CA VAL A 31 -3.07 -8.41 9.21
C VAL A 31 -1.69 -8.47 9.84
N GLY A 32 -1.60 -8.67 11.16
CA GLY A 32 -0.32 -8.76 11.86
C GLY A 32 0.40 -7.42 12.00
N GLY A 33 -0.27 -6.27 11.81
CA GLY A 33 0.33 -4.94 12.05
C GLY A 33 0.89 -4.77 13.47
N PHE A 34 0.35 -5.52 14.43
CA PHE A 34 0.83 -5.54 15.80
C PHE A 34 2.13 -6.33 16.01
N VAL A 35 2.54 -7.25 15.13
CA VAL A 35 3.78 -8.04 15.35
C VAL A 35 5.03 -7.41 14.71
N SER A 36 4.86 -6.25 14.07
CA SER A 36 5.92 -5.48 13.42
C SER A 36 6.29 -4.23 14.23
N SER A 37 7.57 -3.86 14.20
CA SER A 37 8.11 -2.63 14.82
C SER A 37 8.84 -1.75 13.81
N SER A 38 8.95 -2.17 12.55
CA SER A 38 9.64 -1.45 11.46
C SER A 38 11.07 -1.02 11.83
N GLY A 39 11.76 -1.84 12.62
CA GLY A 39 13.12 -1.58 13.09
C GLY A 39 13.23 -0.74 14.36
N LEU A 40 12.13 -0.29 14.98
CA LEU A 40 12.14 0.51 16.20
C LEU A 40 12.81 -0.22 17.38
N GLU A 41 12.61 -1.53 17.49
CA GLU A 41 13.26 -2.35 18.53
C GLU A 41 14.79 -2.32 18.40
N SER A 42 15.30 -2.45 17.17
CA SER A 42 16.73 -2.32 16.87
C SER A 42 17.22 -0.88 17.07
N PHE A 43 16.41 0.12 16.72
CA PHE A 43 16.74 1.53 16.98
C PHE A 43 16.87 1.84 18.48
N THR A 44 16.07 1.15 19.30
CA THR A 44 16.10 1.26 20.77
C THR A 44 17.34 0.61 21.36
N ASN A 45 17.73 -0.56 20.85
CA ASN A 45 18.87 -1.33 21.37
C ASN A 45 20.23 -0.86 20.82
N HIS A 46 20.29 -0.49 19.55
CA HIS A 46 21.54 -0.23 18.81
C HIS A 46 21.65 1.19 18.26
N GLY A 47 20.55 1.94 18.26
CA GLY A 47 20.46 3.25 17.64
C GLY A 47 20.48 4.41 18.63
N TYR A 48 20.03 5.57 18.15
CA TYR A 48 20.10 6.83 18.90
C TYR A 48 19.21 6.84 20.15
N LEU A 49 18.11 6.07 20.16
CA LEU A 49 17.25 5.95 21.34
C LEU A 49 17.99 5.35 22.55
N ALA A 50 18.98 4.47 22.33
CA ALA A 50 19.80 3.90 23.40
C ALA A 50 20.57 4.97 24.21
N HIS A 51 20.85 6.12 23.60
CA HIS A 51 21.63 7.20 24.21
C HIS A 51 20.77 8.32 24.81
N CYS A 52 19.44 8.24 24.67
CA CYS A 52 18.51 9.24 25.18
C CYS A 52 18.29 9.10 26.69
N LYS A 53 18.86 10.03 27.47
CA LYS A 53 18.80 10.02 28.95
C LYS A 53 17.54 10.65 29.54
N THR A 54 16.79 11.43 28.74
CA THR A 54 15.58 12.13 29.20
C THR A 54 14.37 11.69 28.39
N ASP A 55 13.19 11.77 29.01
CA ASP A 55 11.92 11.43 28.34
C ASP A 55 11.63 12.37 27.17
N LEU A 56 12.00 13.65 27.29
CA LEU A 56 11.88 14.62 26.21
C LEU A 56 12.75 14.25 25.00
N ALA A 57 14.02 13.89 25.22
CA ALA A 57 14.92 13.47 24.15
C ALA A 57 14.42 12.18 23.49
N ARG A 58 13.91 11.22 24.28
CA ARG A 58 13.34 9.97 23.78
C ARG A 58 12.10 10.21 22.92
N SER A 59 11.19 11.07 23.37
CA SER A 59 10.00 11.44 22.61
C SER A 59 10.36 12.13 21.29
N HIS A 60 11.33 13.06 21.30
CA HIS A 60 11.77 13.74 20.09
C HIS A 60 12.41 12.75 19.10
N ALA A 61 13.32 11.89 19.57
CA ALA A 61 13.95 10.86 18.76
C ALA A 61 12.93 9.88 18.16
N LEU A 62 11.89 9.50 18.90
CA LEU A 62 10.82 8.65 18.41
C LEU A 62 10.00 9.32 17.30
N VAL A 63 9.64 10.60 17.46
CA VAL A 63 8.91 11.35 16.43
C VAL A 63 9.76 11.47 15.15
N THR A 64 11.03 11.82 15.27
CA THR A 64 11.95 11.89 14.14
C THR A 64 12.11 10.53 13.45
N PHE A 65 12.32 9.45 14.22
CA PHE A 65 12.39 8.09 13.69
C PHE A 65 11.12 7.72 12.93
N THR A 66 9.95 7.97 13.52
CA THR A 66 8.66 7.62 12.95
C THR A 66 8.43 8.35 11.63
N PHE A 67 8.72 9.66 11.58
CA PHE A 67 8.61 10.45 10.36
C PHE A 67 9.57 9.96 9.28
N SER A 68 10.87 9.85 9.57
CA SER A 68 11.87 9.40 8.57
C SER A 68 11.60 7.99 8.07
N ASN A 69 11.14 7.08 8.93
CA ASN A 69 10.76 5.73 8.54
C ASN A 69 9.54 5.73 7.61
N ALA A 70 8.47 6.43 7.99
CA ALA A 70 7.25 6.51 7.19
C ALA A 70 7.48 7.22 5.85
N GLN A 71 8.28 8.28 5.84
CA GLN A 71 8.67 9.00 4.65
C GLN A 71 9.47 8.09 3.69
N SER A 72 10.50 7.38 4.18
CA SER A 72 11.26 6.45 3.33
C SER A 72 10.40 5.28 2.83
N TYR A 73 9.49 4.77 3.66
CA TYR A 73 8.58 3.70 3.27
C TYR A 73 7.60 4.14 2.17
N ALA A 74 7.00 5.32 2.33
CA ALA A 74 6.10 5.90 1.33
C ALA A 74 6.82 6.17 0.01
N ASN A 75 8.02 6.73 0.06
CA ASN A 75 8.86 6.97 -1.11
C ASN A 75 9.21 5.71 -1.89
N LEU A 76 9.35 4.58 -1.20
CA LEU A 76 9.62 3.29 -1.83
C LEU A 76 8.34 2.71 -2.46
N CYS A 77 7.19 2.75 -1.78
CA CYS A 77 6.01 2.01 -2.22
C CYS A 77 5.02 2.81 -3.08
N ALA A 78 5.00 4.15 -3.01
CA ALA A 78 3.93 4.95 -3.59
C ALA A 78 3.75 4.78 -5.10
N ALA A 79 4.84 4.71 -5.87
CA ALA A 79 4.77 4.53 -7.32
C ALA A 79 4.15 3.17 -7.70
N PHE A 80 4.52 2.09 -7.00
CA PHE A 80 3.90 0.77 -7.19
C PHE A 80 2.43 0.78 -6.79
N PHE A 81 2.14 1.40 -5.65
CA PHE A 81 0.79 1.53 -5.13
C PHE A 81 -0.12 2.22 -6.16
N TYR A 82 0.34 3.33 -6.75
CA TYR A 82 -0.39 4.06 -7.78
C TYR A 82 -0.72 3.17 -8.99
N HIS A 83 0.29 2.53 -9.58
CA HIS A 83 0.12 1.76 -10.81
C HIS A 83 -0.77 0.53 -10.62
N ILE A 84 -0.65 -0.17 -9.48
CA ILE A 84 -1.56 -1.27 -9.13
C ILE A 84 -2.98 -0.75 -8.95
N HIS A 85 -3.14 0.35 -8.21
CA HIS A 85 -4.45 0.90 -7.94
C HIS A 85 -5.15 1.36 -9.23
N ALA A 86 -4.44 2.07 -10.11
CA ALA A 86 -4.93 2.50 -11.41
C ALA A 86 -5.34 1.28 -12.27
N LEU A 87 -4.46 0.27 -12.37
CA LEU A 87 -4.73 -0.96 -13.12
C LEU A 87 -6.05 -1.64 -12.68
N ILE A 88 -6.28 -1.73 -11.36
CA ILE A 88 -7.49 -2.34 -10.83
C ILE A 88 -8.71 -1.44 -11.04
N THR A 89 -8.61 -0.15 -10.75
CA THR A 89 -9.71 0.81 -10.96
C THR A 89 -10.15 0.83 -12.43
N ASP A 90 -9.23 0.91 -13.38
CA ASP A 90 -9.52 0.90 -14.82
C ASP A 90 -10.17 -0.41 -15.26
N THR A 91 -9.73 -1.53 -14.67
CA THR A 91 -10.32 -2.85 -14.94
C THR A 91 -11.77 -2.94 -14.46
N LEU A 92 -12.10 -2.33 -13.32
CA LEU A 92 -13.46 -2.31 -12.79
C LEU A 92 -14.37 -1.37 -13.58
N SER A 93 -13.89 -0.18 -13.97
CA SER A 93 -14.65 0.81 -14.74
C SER A 93 -14.95 0.35 -16.17
N SER A 94 -14.02 -0.34 -16.83
CA SER A 94 -14.24 -0.86 -18.19
C SER A 94 -15.37 -1.89 -18.29
N LYS A 95 -15.82 -2.48 -17.17
CA LYS A 95 -16.97 -3.41 -17.14
C LYS A 95 -18.30 -2.72 -16.81
N SER A 96 -18.30 -1.55 -16.18
CA SER A 96 -19.54 -0.77 -15.99
C SER A 96 -20.07 -0.20 -17.30
N ASP A 97 -19.18 0.07 -18.27
CA ASP A 97 -19.55 0.69 -19.56
C ASP A 97 -20.04 -0.32 -20.61
N GLN A 98 -19.85 -1.62 -20.41
CA GLN A 98 -20.27 -2.68 -21.35
C GLN A 98 -21.78 -3.01 -21.30
N HIS A 99 -22.61 -2.10 -20.80
CA HIS A 99 -24.07 -2.28 -20.74
C HIS A 99 -24.83 -1.84 -22.02
N LEU A 100 -24.16 -1.63 -23.16
CA LEU A 100 -24.80 -1.39 -24.46
C LEU A 100 -24.67 -2.60 -25.42
N PRO A 101 -25.69 -2.89 -26.25
CA PRO A 101 -25.94 -4.24 -26.75
C PRO A 101 -25.22 -4.61 -28.05
N ASN A 102 -24.87 -5.91 -28.13
CA ASN A 102 -24.76 -6.77 -29.31
C ASN A 102 -23.72 -6.43 -30.40
N GLN A 103 -22.53 -7.04 -30.31
CA GLN A 103 -21.87 -7.56 -31.51
C GLN A 103 -22.41 -8.97 -31.81
N PRO A 104 -23.00 -9.23 -33.00
CA PRO A 104 -23.80 -10.43 -33.22
C PRO A 104 -23.04 -11.74 -33.53
N HIS A 105 -21.73 -11.86 -33.27
CA HIS A 105 -20.97 -13.05 -33.72
C HIS A 105 -19.93 -13.64 -32.75
N THR A 106 -19.85 -13.20 -31.50
CA THR A 106 -18.94 -13.82 -30.52
C THR A 106 -19.65 -14.94 -29.78
N SER A 107 -19.09 -16.15 -29.78
CA SER A 107 -19.62 -17.21 -28.92
C SER A 107 -19.37 -16.85 -27.44
N VAL A 108 -20.29 -17.25 -26.55
CA VAL A 108 -20.15 -16.99 -25.09
C VAL A 108 -18.84 -17.56 -24.55
N GLU A 109 -18.40 -18.70 -25.09
CA GLU A 109 -17.14 -19.35 -24.75
C GLU A 109 -15.92 -18.48 -25.10
N GLU A 110 -15.91 -17.85 -26.28
CA GLU A 110 -14.81 -16.95 -26.69
C GLU A 110 -14.75 -15.63 -25.90
N GLU A 111 -15.88 -15.17 -25.35
CA GLU A 111 -15.90 -14.00 -24.46
C GLU A 111 -15.36 -14.34 -23.08
N GLU A 112 -15.73 -15.50 -22.54
CA GLU A 112 -15.22 -15.99 -21.24
C GLU A 112 -13.71 -16.28 -21.30
N GLU A 113 -13.23 -16.88 -22.39
CA GLU A 113 -11.79 -17.15 -22.60
C GLU A 113 -10.99 -15.83 -22.68
N ARG A 114 -11.46 -14.85 -23.47
CA ARG A 114 -10.83 -13.52 -23.55
C ARG A 114 -10.78 -12.80 -22.20
N GLU A 115 -11.85 -12.91 -21.41
CA GLU A 115 -11.88 -12.33 -20.07
C GLU A 115 -10.88 -13.04 -19.15
N GLU A 116 -10.81 -14.37 -19.19
CA GLU A 116 -9.85 -15.13 -18.38
C GLU A 116 -8.40 -14.79 -18.74
N GLU A 117 -8.07 -14.69 -20.02
CA GLU A 117 -6.75 -14.24 -20.46
C GLU A 117 -6.43 -12.82 -19.97
N ARG A 118 -7.40 -11.91 -19.99
CA ARG A 118 -7.22 -10.54 -19.49
C ARG A 118 -6.91 -10.55 -17.99
N LEU A 119 -7.65 -11.32 -17.20
CA LEU A 119 -7.41 -11.45 -15.76
C LEU A 119 -6.04 -12.06 -15.47
N GLN A 120 -5.64 -13.07 -16.23
CA GLN A 120 -4.33 -13.69 -16.14
C GLN A 120 -3.20 -12.68 -16.45
N ARG A 121 -3.34 -11.87 -17.50
CA ARG A 121 -2.40 -10.77 -17.79
C ARG A 121 -2.28 -9.78 -16.64
N ILE A 122 -3.39 -9.40 -16.01
CA ILE A 122 -3.38 -8.50 -14.83
C ILE A 122 -2.61 -9.12 -13.66
N ALA A 123 -2.86 -10.41 -13.37
CA ALA A 123 -2.14 -11.12 -12.31
C ALA A 123 -0.62 -11.19 -12.59
N GLU A 124 -0.22 -11.37 -13.85
CA GLU A 124 1.18 -11.36 -14.28
C GLU A 124 1.83 -9.97 -14.13
N VAL A 125 1.11 -8.89 -14.45
CA VAL A 125 1.57 -7.52 -14.21
C VAL A 125 1.80 -7.28 -12.73
N VAL A 126 0.85 -7.66 -11.86
CA VAL A 126 0.99 -7.56 -10.39
C VAL A 126 2.18 -8.37 -9.89
N HIS A 127 2.40 -9.57 -10.45
CA HIS A 127 3.57 -10.39 -10.12
C HIS A 127 4.89 -9.68 -10.43
N LYS A 128 5.03 -9.14 -11.64
CA LYS A 128 6.24 -8.42 -12.06
C LYS A 128 6.49 -7.16 -11.22
N LEU A 129 5.44 -6.38 -10.94
CA LEU A 129 5.52 -5.23 -10.04
C LEU A 129 5.98 -5.65 -8.63
N ASN A 130 5.48 -6.77 -8.12
CA ASN A 130 5.91 -7.31 -6.83
C ASN A 130 7.37 -7.76 -6.84
N GLN A 131 7.85 -8.38 -7.93
CA GLN A 131 9.26 -8.75 -8.08
C GLN A 131 10.19 -7.53 -8.12
N LEU A 132 9.78 -6.48 -8.85
CA LEU A 132 10.52 -5.24 -8.90
C LEU A 132 10.57 -4.58 -7.50
N PHE A 133 9.45 -4.52 -6.79
CA PHE A 133 9.42 -4.03 -5.41
C PHE A 133 10.31 -4.88 -4.47
N ASP A 134 10.30 -6.21 -4.61
CA ASP A 134 11.15 -7.10 -3.81
C ASP A 134 12.65 -6.83 -4.03
N SER A 135 13.05 -6.55 -5.28
CA SER A 135 14.43 -6.21 -5.63
C SER A 135 14.91 -4.91 -4.96
N MET A 136 13.99 -4.00 -4.64
CA MET A 136 14.26 -2.75 -3.95
C MET A 136 14.17 -2.87 -2.42
N CYS A 137 13.63 -3.98 -1.90
CA CYS A 137 13.57 -4.26 -0.47
C CYS A 137 14.91 -4.81 0.03
N LEU A 138 15.75 -3.95 0.59
CA LEU A 138 17.11 -4.33 1.02
C LEU A 138 17.14 -5.17 2.30
N SER A 139 16.24 -4.90 3.25
CA SER A 139 16.18 -5.62 4.52
C SER A 139 15.44 -6.96 4.41
N PRO A 140 16.10 -8.12 4.66
CA PRO A 140 15.44 -9.43 4.66
C PRO A 140 14.38 -9.57 5.75
N VAL A 141 14.56 -8.82 6.83
CA VAL A 141 13.63 -8.75 7.95
C VAL A 141 12.35 -8.05 7.51
N ASN A 142 12.47 -6.87 6.89
CA ASN A 142 11.34 -6.14 6.31
C ASN A 142 10.59 -6.97 5.28
N ARG A 143 11.34 -7.66 4.40
CA ARG A 143 10.78 -8.52 3.36
C ARG A 143 9.88 -9.61 3.94
N ARG A 144 10.37 -10.38 4.93
CA ARG A 144 9.60 -11.44 5.59
C ARG A 144 8.32 -10.92 6.25
N ASN A 145 8.41 -9.80 6.96
CA ASN A 145 7.25 -9.20 7.60
C ASN A 145 6.23 -8.68 6.57
N SER A 146 6.71 -8.01 5.52
CA SER A 146 5.89 -7.53 4.42
C SER A 146 5.13 -8.67 3.72
N TYR A 147 5.77 -9.83 3.51
CA TYR A 147 5.11 -11.02 2.96
C TYR A 147 4.01 -11.57 3.87
N ALA A 148 4.29 -11.68 5.17
CA ALA A 148 3.30 -12.17 6.14
C ALA A 148 2.06 -11.26 6.18
N GLN A 149 2.28 -9.94 6.22
CA GLN A 149 1.20 -8.94 6.20
C GLN A 149 0.44 -8.93 4.87
N GLY A 150 1.14 -9.03 3.73
CA GLY A 150 0.51 -9.09 2.40
C GLY A 150 -0.37 -10.33 2.23
N ALA A 151 0.13 -11.50 2.60
CA ALA A 151 -0.65 -12.74 2.55
C ALA A 151 -1.89 -12.67 3.47
N ALA A 152 -1.74 -12.10 4.67
CA ALA A 152 -2.85 -11.92 5.61
C ALA A 152 -3.91 -10.95 5.08
N PHE A 153 -3.51 -9.87 4.40
CA PHE A 153 -4.47 -8.89 3.84
C PHE A 153 -5.25 -9.44 2.64
N LEU A 154 -4.60 -10.18 1.73
CA LEU A 154 -5.31 -10.91 0.67
C LEU A 154 -6.30 -11.94 1.24
N LEU A 155 -5.92 -12.62 2.33
CA LEU A 155 -6.80 -13.58 2.99
C LEU A 155 -8.01 -12.88 3.62
N LEU A 156 -7.79 -11.75 4.30
CA LEU A 156 -8.84 -10.94 4.90
C LEU A 156 -9.90 -10.53 3.87
N TYR A 157 -9.48 -10.03 2.71
CA TYR A 157 -10.44 -9.69 1.65
C TYR A 157 -11.33 -10.89 1.30
N SER A 158 -10.74 -12.05 0.97
CA SER A 158 -11.55 -13.21 0.58
C SER A 158 -12.43 -13.80 1.69
N LYS A 159 -12.11 -13.54 2.96
CA LYS A 159 -12.87 -14.07 4.09
C LYS A 159 -13.92 -13.10 4.61
N SER A 160 -13.72 -11.80 4.45
CA SER A 160 -14.52 -10.78 5.15
C SER A 160 -15.05 -9.67 4.26
N PHE A 161 -14.33 -9.25 3.22
CA PHE A 161 -14.73 -8.11 2.37
C PHE A 161 -15.19 -8.50 0.96
N GLY A 162 -14.96 -9.75 0.55
CA GLY A 162 -15.44 -10.28 -0.71
C GLY A 162 -16.97 -10.39 -0.73
N PRO A 163 -17.56 -10.55 -1.93
CA PRO A 163 -19.01 -10.58 -2.07
C PRO A 163 -19.65 -11.74 -1.30
N SER A 164 -20.82 -11.46 -0.71
CA SER A 164 -21.59 -12.44 0.04
C SER A 164 -22.18 -13.52 -0.90
N PRO A 165 -22.19 -14.80 -0.50
CA PRO A 165 -22.83 -15.86 -1.27
C PRO A 165 -24.32 -15.55 -1.49
N GLY A 166 -24.73 -15.29 -2.74
CA GLY A 166 -26.14 -15.12 -3.13
C GLY A 166 -26.51 -13.77 -3.74
N THR A 167 -25.62 -12.77 -3.75
CA THR A 167 -25.85 -11.50 -4.45
C THR A 167 -24.63 -11.13 -5.29
N THR A 168 -24.58 -11.63 -6.53
CA THR A 168 -23.39 -11.46 -7.39
C THR A 168 -23.70 -10.60 -8.60
N THR A 169 -23.60 -9.28 -8.41
CA THR A 169 -23.56 -8.34 -9.54
C THR A 169 -22.39 -8.70 -10.47
N ALA A 170 -22.42 -8.23 -11.72
CA ALA A 170 -21.32 -8.47 -12.67
C ALA A 170 -19.97 -7.92 -12.14
N LEU A 171 -20.02 -6.80 -11.41
CA LEU A 171 -18.87 -6.19 -10.75
C LEU A 171 -18.30 -7.09 -9.64
N GLU A 172 -19.15 -7.61 -8.76
CA GLU A 172 -18.72 -8.50 -7.68
C GLU A 172 -18.16 -9.83 -8.22
N ARG A 173 -18.71 -10.35 -9.32
CA ARG A 173 -18.11 -11.49 -10.04
C ARG A 173 -16.72 -11.15 -10.56
N LEU A 174 -16.53 -9.97 -11.17
CA LEU A 174 -15.23 -9.54 -11.67
C LEU A 174 -14.19 -9.43 -10.55
N LYS A 175 -14.53 -8.77 -9.44
CA LYS A 175 -13.64 -8.65 -8.26
C LYS A 175 -13.22 -10.02 -7.73
N SER A 176 -14.16 -10.96 -7.66
CA SER A 176 -13.89 -12.34 -7.22
C SER A 176 -12.93 -13.06 -8.16
N ARG A 177 -13.14 -12.94 -9.48
CA ARG A 177 -12.26 -13.55 -10.47
C ARG A 177 -10.86 -12.93 -10.49
N LEU A 178 -10.75 -11.60 -10.30
CA LEU A 178 -9.46 -10.91 -10.17
C LEU A 178 -8.63 -11.44 -9.01
N ILE A 179 -9.22 -11.52 -7.81
CA ILE A 179 -8.48 -12.04 -6.65
C ILE A 179 -8.14 -13.53 -6.80
N ASP A 180 -9.05 -14.32 -7.39
CA ASP A 180 -8.78 -15.75 -7.63
C ASP A 180 -7.67 -15.95 -8.66
N SER A 181 -7.62 -15.14 -9.71
CA SER A 181 -6.53 -15.13 -10.70
C SER A 181 -5.19 -14.79 -10.04
N LEU A 182 -5.13 -13.71 -9.24
CA LEU A 182 -3.92 -13.36 -8.48
C LEU A 182 -3.48 -14.49 -7.53
N LYS A 183 -4.42 -15.11 -6.81
CA LYS A 183 -4.13 -16.25 -5.93
C LYS A 183 -3.68 -17.50 -6.69
N ARG A 184 -4.19 -17.73 -7.89
CA ARG A 184 -3.70 -18.80 -8.78
C ARG A 184 -2.26 -18.50 -9.20
N GLU A 185 -1.97 -17.26 -9.58
CA GLU A 185 -0.62 -16.84 -9.98
C GLU A 185 0.40 -17.00 -8.85
N ILE A 186 0.05 -16.55 -7.64
CA ILE A 186 0.86 -16.72 -6.43
C ILE A 186 1.18 -18.20 -6.17
N ARG A 187 0.18 -19.08 -6.24
CA ARG A 187 0.35 -20.52 -6.03
C ARG A 187 1.16 -21.17 -7.15
N ARG A 188 0.93 -20.76 -8.40
CA ARG A 188 1.63 -21.29 -9.59
C ARG A 188 3.11 -20.97 -9.55
N GLY A 189 3.46 -19.72 -9.26
CA GLY A 189 4.85 -19.26 -9.22
C GLY A 189 5.54 -19.41 -7.85
N ASN A 190 4.84 -19.91 -6.82
CA ASN A 190 5.33 -20.07 -5.45
C ASN A 190 6.05 -18.82 -4.90
N TRP A 191 5.46 -17.65 -5.12
CA TRP A 191 6.01 -16.36 -4.68
C TRP A 191 5.17 -15.75 -3.55
N SER A 192 5.70 -14.74 -2.87
CA SER A 192 5.02 -14.03 -1.78
C SER A 192 4.72 -12.60 -2.17
N ILE A 193 3.52 -12.13 -1.83
CA ILE A 193 3.09 -10.75 -2.12
C ILE A 193 3.48 -9.81 -0.98
N HIS A 194 4.06 -8.66 -1.32
CA HIS A 194 4.37 -7.61 -0.37
C HIS A 194 3.13 -6.88 0.12
N TYR A 195 3.20 -6.36 1.35
CA TYR A 195 2.07 -5.68 1.96
C TYR A 195 1.58 -4.44 1.18
N PRO A 196 2.43 -3.49 0.74
CA PRO A 196 1.96 -2.36 -0.10
C PRO A 196 1.26 -2.79 -1.39
N ILE A 197 1.78 -3.81 -2.06
CA ILE A 197 1.25 -4.36 -3.31
C ILE A 197 -0.13 -4.99 -3.07
N SER A 198 -0.22 -5.83 -2.03
CA SER A 198 -1.49 -6.41 -1.59
C SER A 198 -2.49 -5.35 -1.15
N PHE A 199 -2.02 -4.30 -0.46
CA PHE A 199 -2.88 -3.24 0.06
C PHE A 199 -3.50 -2.46 -1.09
N ALA A 200 -2.68 -1.99 -2.04
CA ALA A 200 -3.13 -1.29 -3.24
C ALA A 200 -4.15 -2.11 -4.06
N PHE A 201 -3.85 -3.40 -4.27
CA PHE A 201 -4.73 -4.30 -5.01
C PHE A 201 -6.10 -4.44 -4.32
N VAL A 202 -6.10 -4.71 -3.01
CA VAL A 202 -7.35 -4.90 -2.24
C VAL A 202 -8.14 -3.60 -2.12
N THR A 203 -7.50 -2.45 -1.87
CA THR A 203 -8.22 -1.17 -1.80
C THR A 203 -8.81 -0.76 -3.14
N GLY A 204 -8.14 -1.10 -4.26
CA GLY A 204 -8.72 -0.97 -5.60
C GLY A 204 -9.98 -1.82 -5.77
N LEU A 205 -9.98 -3.07 -5.30
CA LEU A 205 -11.18 -3.93 -5.30
C LEU A 205 -12.31 -3.39 -4.41
N LEU A 206 -11.95 -2.72 -3.32
CA LEU A 206 -12.89 -2.04 -2.42
C LEU A 206 -13.38 -0.69 -2.98
N GLN A 207 -12.85 -0.25 -4.14
CA GLN A 207 -13.20 1.01 -4.79
C GLN A 207 -12.94 2.24 -3.89
N LEU A 208 -11.90 2.18 -3.07
CA LEU A 208 -11.37 3.39 -2.44
C LEU A 208 -10.66 4.23 -3.51
N SER A 209 -10.65 5.56 -3.35
CA SER A 209 -9.77 6.38 -4.19
C SER A 209 -8.29 6.16 -3.84
N PHE A 210 -7.39 6.37 -4.81
CA PHE A 210 -5.95 6.24 -4.59
C PHE A 210 -5.49 7.10 -3.41
N ASP A 211 -5.90 8.38 -3.37
CA ASP A 211 -5.50 9.33 -2.34
C ASP A 211 -5.92 8.86 -0.94
N ARG A 212 -7.12 8.30 -0.79
CA ARG A 212 -7.60 7.76 0.50
C ARG A 212 -6.87 6.48 0.87
N ALA A 213 -6.64 5.60 -0.10
CA ALA A 213 -5.97 4.32 0.11
C ALA A 213 -4.51 4.49 0.55
N ILE A 214 -3.74 5.35 -0.15
CA ILE A 214 -2.33 5.61 0.21
C ILE A 214 -2.23 6.36 1.54
N HIS A 215 -3.09 7.35 1.77
CA HIS A 215 -3.14 8.08 3.04
C HIS A 215 -3.39 7.11 4.20
N LEU A 216 -4.39 6.23 4.07
CA LEU A 216 -4.68 5.23 5.08
C LEU A 216 -3.49 4.28 5.30
N HIS A 217 -2.86 3.81 4.23
CA HIS A 217 -1.69 2.92 4.31
C HIS A 217 -0.54 3.55 5.13
N ILE A 218 -0.19 4.80 4.83
CA ILE A 218 0.87 5.52 5.57
C ILE A 218 0.45 5.83 7.00
N PHE A 219 -0.81 6.20 7.22
CA PHE A 219 -1.36 6.39 8.57
C PHE A 219 -1.24 5.13 9.42
N LEU A 220 -1.60 3.96 8.87
CA LEU A 220 -1.49 2.67 9.54
C LEU A 220 -0.04 2.30 9.84
N HIS A 221 0.87 2.60 8.93
CA HIS A 221 2.31 2.41 9.14
C HIS A 221 2.81 3.22 10.34
N ILE A 222 2.55 4.53 10.38
CA ILE A 222 2.90 5.41 11.50
C ILE A 222 2.27 4.92 12.81
N ARG A 223 0.98 4.58 12.78
CA ARG A 223 0.25 4.06 13.95
C ARG A 223 0.87 2.77 14.48
N SER A 224 1.35 1.89 13.61
CA SER A 224 2.00 0.63 14.00
C SER A 224 3.33 0.88 14.74
N ILE A 225 4.14 1.83 14.27
CA ILE A 225 5.41 2.24 14.92
C ILE A 225 5.15 2.79 16.32
N LEU A 226 4.17 3.70 16.45
CA LEU A 226 3.83 4.28 17.75
C LEU A 226 3.25 3.22 18.71
N SER A 227 2.45 2.28 18.19
CA SER A 227 1.97 1.13 18.97
C SER A 227 3.09 0.21 19.43
N ALA A 228 4.11 -0.03 18.59
CA ALA A 228 5.31 -0.75 18.97
C ALA A 228 6.09 0.01 20.06
N ALA A 229 6.20 1.34 19.96
CA ALA A 229 6.88 2.17 20.97
C ALA A 229 6.24 2.05 22.35
N VAL A 230 4.90 1.98 22.42
CA VAL A 230 4.17 1.77 23.68
C VAL A 230 4.50 0.40 24.28
N ARG A 231 4.54 -0.64 23.46
CA ARG A 231 4.82 -2.02 23.91
C ARG A 231 6.27 -2.28 24.27
N LEU A 232 7.20 -1.55 23.65
CA LEU A 232 8.61 -1.49 24.05
C LEU A 232 8.83 -0.64 25.30
N ASN A 233 7.76 -0.09 25.91
CA ASN A 233 7.84 0.80 27.07
C ASN A 233 8.73 2.04 26.85
N ILE A 234 8.81 2.52 25.60
CA ILE A 234 9.56 3.74 25.22
C ILE A 234 8.74 4.97 25.62
N ILE A 235 7.42 4.93 25.34
CA ILE A 235 6.44 5.96 25.69
C ILE A 235 5.15 5.33 26.23
N GLY A 236 4.36 6.10 26.97
CA GLY A 236 3.03 5.67 27.41
C GLY A 236 1.94 5.86 26.33
N PRO A 237 0.78 5.20 26.49
CA PRO A 237 -0.32 5.28 25.52
C PRO A 237 -0.87 6.70 25.32
N TYR A 238 -0.96 7.50 26.39
CA TYR A 238 -1.42 8.89 26.29
C TYR A 238 -0.45 9.78 25.50
N LEU A 239 0.86 9.58 25.65
CA LEU A 239 1.84 10.30 24.87
C LEU A 239 1.79 9.88 23.39
N SER A 240 1.58 8.59 23.11
CA SER A 240 1.36 8.12 21.74
C SER A 240 0.15 8.80 21.09
N GLN A 241 -0.97 8.89 21.81
CA GLN A 241 -2.17 9.59 21.32
C GLN A 241 -1.93 11.07 21.13
N LYS A 242 -1.22 11.72 22.06
CA LYS A 242 -0.82 13.13 21.92
C LYS A 242 0.03 13.35 20.67
N ILE A 243 1.02 12.49 20.41
CA ILE A 243 1.87 12.57 19.21
C ILE A 243 1.02 12.45 17.94
N MET A 244 0.09 11.48 17.89
CA MET A 244 -0.81 11.34 16.75
C MET A 244 -1.68 12.58 16.57
N PHE A 245 -2.24 13.12 17.66
CA PHE A 245 -3.07 14.33 17.61
C PHE A 245 -2.31 15.57 17.14
N THR A 246 -1.04 15.76 17.57
CA THR A 246 -0.29 16.99 17.29
C THR A 246 0.57 16.93 16.04
N HIS A 247 1.05 15.75 15.64
CA HIS A 247 2.04 15.61 14.54
C HIS A 247 1.54 14.83 13.34
N MET A 248 0.55 13.92 13.48
CA MET A 248 0.14 13.02 12.40
C MET A 248 -0.26 13.77 11.13
N LYS A 249 -1.08 14.82 11.27
CA LYS A 249 -1.54 15.63 10.13
C LYS A 249 -0.37 16.19 9.33
N SER A 250 0.56 16.88 10.00
CA SER A 250 1.73 17.48 9.35
C SER A 250 2.65 16.43 8.71
N MET A 251 2.84 15.27 9.36
CA MET A 251 3.63 14.17 8.79
C MET A 251 2.99 13.64 7.51
N LEU A 252 1.68 13.37 7.53
CA LEU A 252 0.96 12.84 6.37
C LEU A 252 0.87 13.84 5.23
N GLU A 253 0.58 15.11 5.50
CA GLU A 253 0.55 16.15 4.46
C GLU A 253 1.91 16.28 3.77
N THR A 254 3.00 16.28 4.54
CA THR A 254 4.36 16.36 3.99
C THR A 254 4.68 15.15 3.11
N ILE A 255 4.39 13.94 3.60
CA ILE A 255 4.64 12.69 2.85
C ILE A 255 3.77 12.62 1.60
N ASN A 256 2.49 12.99 1.69
CA ASN A 256 1.55 12.94 0.57
C ASN A 256 1.95 13.89 -0.55
N GLU A 257 2.39 15.11 -0.23
CA GLU A 257 2.88 16.05 -1.25
C GLU A 257 4.15 15.55 -1.94
N GLU A 258 5.06 14.89 -1.19
CA GLU A 258 6.29 14.31 -1.76
C GLU A 258 6.02 13.13 -2.71
N ILE A 259 5.03 12.28 -2.38
CA ILE A 259 4.75 11.08 -3.17
C ILE A 259 3.76 11.32 -4.33
N LYS A 260 3.08 12.47 -4.36
CA LYS A 260 1.97 12.78 -5.27
C LYS A 260 2.29 12.51 -6.74
N THR A 261 3.48 12.92 -7.18
CA THR A 261 3.93 12.82 -8.58
C THR A 261 4.77 11.58 -8.85
N LYS A 262 5.04 10.74 -7.85
CA LYS A 262 5.93 9.59 -8.01
C LYS A 262 5.31 8.52 -8.90
N ARG A 263 6.03 8.12 -9.93
CA ARG A 263 5.64 7.07 -10.87
C ARG A 263 6.84 6.17 -11.16
N LEU A 264 6.59 4.93 -11.55
CA LEU A 264 7.65 4.05 -12.05
C LEU A 264 8.27 4.60 -13.33
N ALA A 265 9.55 4.31 -13.53
CA ALA A 265 10.25 4.67 -14.76
C ALA A 265 9.63 3.94 -15.95
N ARG A 266 9.77 4.53 -17.15
CA ARG A 266 9.21 3.95 -18.39
C ARG A 266 9.72 2.53 -18.66
N SER A 267 11.00 2.28 -18.41
CA SER A 267 11.60 0.94 -18.55
C SER A 267 10.86 -0.09 -17.71
N ASP A 268 10.61 0.27 -16.45
CA ASP A 268 10.00 -0.58 -15.45
C ASP A 268 8.52 -0.85 -15.79
N LEU A 269 7.81 0.17 -16.31
CA LEU A 269 6.45 0.02 -16.81
C LEU A 269 6.38 -1.01 -17.93
N ILE A 270 7.23 -0.87 -18.95
CA ILE A 270 7.27 -1.77 -20.10
C ILE A 270 7.64 -3.19 -19.65
N GLU A 271 8.66 -3.34 -18.79
CA GLU A 271 9.09 -4.64 -18.28
C GLU A 271 7.96 -5.33 -17.50
N CYS A 272 7.23 -4.56 -16.69
CA CYS A 272 6.06 -5.02 -15.94
C CYS A 272 4.84 -5.31 -16.82
N GLY A 273 4.84 -4.92 -18.09
CA GLY A 273 3.72 -5.12 -19.01
C GLY A 273 2.61 -4.06 -18.90
N LEU A 274 2.94 -2.88 -18.37
CA LEU A 274 2.08 -1.70 -18.36
C LEU A 274 2.35 -0.84 -19.60
N ASP A 275 1.31 -0.18 -20.10
CA ASP A 275 1.45 0.82 -21.15
C ASP A 275 2.01 2.13 -20.56
N PRO A 276 3.19 2.60 -21.00
CA PRO A 276 3.75 3.85 -20.52
C PRO A 276 3.04 5.10 -21.05
N GLY A 277 2.10 4.96 -22.00
CA GLY A 277 1.45 6.09 -22.67
C GLY A 277 2.32 6.78 -23.73
N GLU A 278 1.74 7.75 -24.43
CA GLU A 278 2.45 8.56 -25.44
C GLU A 278 3.36 9.62 -24.81
N TYR A 279 4.47 9.92 -25.49
CA TYR A 279 5.44 10.96 -25.10
C TYR A 279 4.87 12.34 -25.40
N ASP A 280 4.19 12.97 -24.44
CA ASP A 280 3.86 14.39 -24.60
C ASP A 280 3.65 15.10 -23.25
N SER A 281 4.72 15.72 -22.72
CA SER A 281 4.72 16.99 -21.94
C SER A 281 5.86 17.07 -20.92
N GLU A 282 6.09 18.28 -20.38
CA GLU A 282 6.94 18.56 -19.21
C GLU A 282 6.61 17.69 -17.97
N GLU A 283 5.45 17.02 -17.92
CA GLU A 283 5.10 16.06 -16.86
C GLU A 283 5.90 14.76 -16.95
N THR A 284 6.37 14.36 -18.13
CA THR A 284 7.17 13.13 -18.29
C THR A 284 8.59 13.27 -17.72
N GLN A 285 9.11 14.50 -17.61
CA GLN A 285 10.37 14.78 -16.90
C GLN A 285 10.22 14.72 -15.37
N LYS A 286 9.00 14.86 -14.82
CA LYS A 286 8.73 14.65 -13.38
C LYS A 286 8.67 13.18 -12.97
N VAL A 287 8.75 12.26 -13.93
CA VAL A 287 8.88 10.80 -13.70
C VAL A 287 10.28 10.43 -13.17
N GLU A 288 11.20 11.39 -13.08
CA GLU A 288 12.55 11.21 -12.52
C GLU A 288 12.57 10.83 -11.02
N ASP A 289 11.49 11.06 -10.26
CA ASP A 289 11.39 10.69 -8.84
C ASP A 289 10.71 9.32 -8.64
N GLY A 290 11.32 8.28 -9.22
CA GLY A 290 10.90 6.89 -9.02
C GLY A 290 10.92 6.41 -7.55
N PRO A 291 10.64 5.11 -7.33
CA PRO A 291 10.81 4.51 -6.01
C PRO A 291 12.22 4.79 -5.45
N ALA A 292 12.29 5.28 -4.22
CA ALA A 292 13.57 5.61 -3.60
C ALA A 292 13.58 5.28 -2.12
N THR A 293 14.71 4.74 -1.66
CA THR A 293 15.01 4.63 -0.23
C THR A 293 15.71 5.92 0.21
N SER A 294 14.96 6.86 0.81
CA SER A 294 15.49 8.16 1.23
C SER A 294 16.21 8.12 2.60
N TRP A 295 16.21 6.97 3.28
CA TRP A 295 16.81 6.84 4.61
C TRP A 295 17.69 5.57 4.78
N PRO A 296 18.93 5.57 4.25
CA PRO A 296 19.85 4.43 4.34
C PRO A 296 20.14 3.95 5.78
N PHE A 297 20.15 4.87 6.74
CA PHE A 297 20.32 4.53 8.15
C PHE A 297 19.17 3.64 8.68
N GLY A 298 17.94 3.86 8.20
CA GLY A 298 16.79 3.03 8.53
C GLY A 298 16.99 1.57 8.12
N GLU A 299 17.50 1.34 6.91
CA GLU A 299 17.78 0.00 6.39
C GLU A 299 18.83 -0.75 7.23
N ILE A 300 19.90 -0.05 7.63
CA ILE A 300 20.94 -0.60 8.51
C ILE A 300 20.33 -1.00 9.86
N ILE A 301 19.53 -0.12 10.45
CA ILE A 301 18.88 -0.37 11.74
C ILE A 301 17.90 -1.55 11.65
N GLN A 302 17.08 -1.61 10.61
CA GLN A 302 16.11 -2.69 10.44
C GLN A 302 16.80 -4.03 10.21
N THR A 303 17.90 -4.06 9.45
CA THR A 303 18.71 -5.28 9.23
C THR A 303 19.31 -5.80 10.54
N ARG A 304 19.70 -4.90 11.45
CA ARG A 304 20.23 -5.25 12.78
C ARG A 304 19.19 -5.81 13.74
N HIS A 305 17.91 -5.84 13.37
CA HIS A 305 16.87 -6.45 14.21
C HIS A 305 17.18 -7.92 14.53
N ASP A 306 17.70 -8.69 13.57
CA ASP A 306 18.07 -10.09 13.82
C ASP A 306 19.29 -10.24 14.75
N SER A 307 20.03 -9.15 15.00
CA SER A 307 21.11 -9.09 15.98
C SER A 307 20.64 -8.70 17.39
N CYS A 308 19.35 -8.36 17.59
CA CYS A 308 18.81 -8.09 18.92
C CYS A 308 18.83 -9.36 19.78
N HIS A 309 19.42 -9.27 20.98
CA HIS A 309 19.52 -10.41 21.91
C HIS A 309 18.15 -10.87 22.42
N VAL A 310 17.22 -9.94 22.62
CA VAL A 310 15.81 -10.21 22.95
C VAL A 310 14.96 -9.52 21.90
N ARG A 311 13.96 -10.23 21.38
CA ARG A 311 13.03 -9.74 20.36
C ARG A 311 11.60 -9.93 20.83
N LEU A 312 10.88 -8.82 20.94
CA LEU A 312 9.44 -8.80 21.17
C LEU A 312 8.66 -8.78 19.84
N PHE A 313 9.28 -8.29 18.78
CA PHE A 313 8.68 -8.18 17.46
C PHE A 313 9.30 -9.15 16.46
N ASN A 314 8.54 -9.47 15.41
CA ASN A 314 9.08 -10.10 14.20
C ASN A 314 9.66 -9.04 13.23
N SER A 315 9.53 -7.76 13.66
CA SER A 315 9.84 -6.44 13.08
C SER A 315 9.24 -6.07 11.75
#